data_AF-A0A550GWW4-F1
#
_entry.id   AF-A0A550GWW4-F1
#
_cell.length_a   1.000
_cell.length_b   1.000
_cell.length_c   1.000
_cell.angle_alpha   90.00
_cell.angle_beta   90.00
_cell.angle_gamma   90.00
#
_symmetry.space_group_name_H-M   'P 1'
#
loop_
_entity.id
_entity.type
_entity.pdbx_description
1 polymer ?
#
loop_
_entity_poly.entity_id
_entity_poly.type
_entity_poly.pdbx_seq_one_letter_code
_entity_poly.pdbx_strand_id
1 'polypeptide(L)'
;MFRKIVSFDEAKQILEQNFIARPIGVEQVSIQEAHERVLAQDVFSQFDIPPFTRSVVDGYAVKAIDTFSASENEPVSLLFCGCVAIGDAPKVVVKTGSAAEIVTGA
;
A
#
# COMPACT_ATOMS: atom_id res chain seq x y z
N MET A 1 21.53 -56.57 -16.38
CA MET A 1 20.26 -55.88 -16.71
C MET A 1 20.62 -54.46 -17.11
N PHE A 2 20.53 -54.12 -18.40
CA PHE A 2 20.85 -52.76 -18.88
C PHE A 2 19.65 -51.84 -18.64
N ARG A 3 19.88 -50.69 -17.99
CA ARG A 3 18.84 -49.66 -17.82
C ARG A 3 18.79 -48.79 -19.07
N LYS A 4 17.60 -48.51 -19.59
CA LYS A 4 17.41 -47.53 -20.67
C LYS A 4 17.78 -46.15 -20.13
N ILE A 5 18.72 -45.46 -20.80
CA ILE A 5 19.03 -44.06 -20.53
C ILE A 5 18.05 -43.22 -21.35
N VAL A 6 17.42 -42.26 -20.69
CA VAL A 6 16.50 -41.31 -21.32
C VAL A 6 17.16 -39.94 -21.41
N SER A 7 16.70 -39.09 -22.33
CA SER A 7 17.16 -37.70 -22.39
C SER A 7 16.69 -36.92 -21.16
N PHE A 8 17.29 -35.75 -20.92
CA PHE A 8 16.85 -34.85 -19.84
C PHE A 8 15.37 -34.46 -19.99
N ASP A 9 14.93 -34.12 -21.20
CA ASP A 9 13.54 -33.73 -21.46
C ASP A 9 12.57 -34.90 -21.25
N GLU A 10 12.94 -36.12 -21.70
CA GLU A 10 12.14 -37.33 -21.47
C GLU A 10 12.05 -37.63 -19.97
N ALA A 11 13.14 -37.48 -19.21
CA ALA A 11 13.13 -37.65 -17.76
C ALA A 11 12.24 -36.61 -17.05
N LYS A 12 12.32 -35.34 -17.45
CA LYS A 12 11.50 -34.25 -16.90
C LYS A 12 10.02 -34.50 -17.20
N GLN A 13 9.69 -34.90 -18.42
CA GLN A 13 8.31 -35.17 -18.82
C GLN A 13 7.74 -36.38 -18.05
N ILE A 14 8.52 -37.44 -17.85
CA ILE A 14 8.13 -38.57 -17.00
C ILE A 14 7.86 -38.09 -15.57
N LEU A 15 8.71 -37.23 -15.01
CA LEU A 15 8.51 -36.67 -13.66
C LEU A 15 7.22 -35.84 -13.58
N GLU A 16 7.00 -34.92 -14.51
CA GLU A 16 5.79 -34.07 -14.52
C GLU A 16 4.50 -34.88 -14.69
N GLN A 17 4.55 -35.99 -15.44
CA GLN A 17 3.40 -36.87 -15.65
C GLN A 17 3.08 -37.76 -14.44
N ASN A 18 4.10 -38.17 -13.68
CA ASN A 18 3.95 -39.17 -12.62
C ASN A 18 4.03 -38.57 -11.21
N PHE A 19 4.56 -37.36 -11.07
CA PHE A 19 4.71 -36.67 -9.81
C PHE A 19 4.02 -35.30 -9.86
N ILE A 20 2.88 -35.22 -9.17
CA ILE A 20 2.20 -33.95 -8.92
C ILE A 20 2.65 -33.47 -7.55
N ALA A 21 3.49 -32.44 -7.52
CA ALA A 21 3.89 -31.81 -6.26
C ALA A 21 2.64 -31.31 -5.52
N ARG A 22 2.52 -31.68 -4.24
CA ARG A 22 1.44 -31.22 -3.36
C ARG A 22 2.06 -30.74 -2.04
N PRO A 23 1.48 -29.73 -1.38
CA PRO A 23 1.88 -29.37 -0.03
C PRO A 23 1.76 -30.58 0.90
N ILE A 24 2.78 -30.80 1.73
CA ILE A 24 2.82 -31.90 2.70
C ILE A 24 1.90 -31.61 3.90
N GLY A 25 1.60 -30.33 4.12
CA GLY A 25 0.70 -29.82 5.13
C GLY A 25 0.70 -28.30 5.12
N VAL A 26 -0.13 -27.72 6.00
CA VAL A 26 -0.18 -26.28 6.24
C VAL A 26 0.02 -26.08 7.74
N GLU A 27 0.79 -25.07 8.08
CA GLU A 27 1.00 -24.63 9.45
C GLU A 27 0.91 -23.10 9.53
N GLN A 28 0.59 -22.60 10.71
CA GLN A 28 0.69 -21.17 11.01
C GLN A 28 2.02 -20.92 11.70
N VAL A 29 2.80 -19.99 11.15
CA VAL A 29 4.09 -19.58 11.68
C VAL A 29 4.08 -18.09 11.99
N SER A 30 5.01 -17.65 12.84
CA SER A 30 5.22 -16.22 13.06
C SER A 30 5.77 -15.56 11.79
N ILE A 31 5.57 -14.24 11.63
CA ILE A 31 6.09 -13.52 10.46
C ILE A 31 7.63 -13.55 10.40
N GLN A 32 8.28 -13.66 11.55
CA GLN A 32 9.73 -13.77 11.68
C GLN A 32 10.27 -15.09 11.11
N GLU A 33 9.46 -16.14 11.09
CA GLU A 33 9.81 -17.49 10.59
C GLU A 33 9.24 -17.77 9.19
N ALA A 34 8.52 -16.80 8.61
CA ALA A 34 7.84 -16.96 7.32
C ALA A 34 8.79 -16.86 6.11
N HIS A 35 10.02 -16.36 6.30
CA HIS A 35 11.02 -16.27 5.23
C HIS A 35 11.29 -17.65 4.61
N GLU A 36 11.40 -17.71 3.28
CA GLU A 36 11.58 -18.96 2.49
C GLU A 36 10.44 -20.00 2.58
N ARG A 37 9.33 -19.68 3.25
CA ARG A 37 8.13 -20.53 3.25
C ARG A 37 7.29 -20.27 2.00
N VAL A 38 6.42 -21.23 1.67
CA VAL A 38 5.43 -21.11 0.59
C VAL A 38 4.07 -20.82 1.20
N LEU A 39 3.39 -19.77 0.73
CA LEU A 39 2.03 -19.46 1.15
C LEU A 39 1.09 -20.62 0.81
N ALA A 40 0.28 -21.03 1.79
CA ALA A 40 -0.71 -22.07 1.60
C ALA A 40 -1.96 -21.59 0.84
N GLN A 41 -2.22 -20.29 0.84
CA GLN A 41 -3.36 -19.64 0.21
C GLN A 41 -3.03 -18.17 -0.11
N ASP A 42 -3.83 -17.57 -0.98
CA ASP A 42 -3.76 -16.14 -1.26
C ASP A 42 -4.01 -15.30 0.00
N VAL A 43 -3.34 -14.14 0.06
CA VAL A 43 -3.46 -13.17 1.15
C VAL A 43 -4.01 -11.87 0.59
N PHE A 44 -5.12 -11.41 1.14
CA PHE A 44 -5.78 -10.16 0.77
C PHE A 44 -5.71 -9.18 1.94
N SER A 45 -5.54 -7.89 1.64
CA SER A 45 -5.61 -6.85 2.68
C SER A 45 -7.03 -6.77 3.22
N GLN A 46 -7.16 -6.69 4.53
CA GLN A 46 -8.44 -6.46 5.21
C GLN A 46 -8.71 -4.97 5.42
N PHE A 47 -7.74 -4.10 5.09
CA PHE A 47 -7.78 -2.66 5.35
C PHE A 47 -7.16 -1.87 4.20
N ASP A 48 -7.58 -0.61 4.05
CA ASP A 48 -6.92 0.33 3.15
C ASP A 48 -5.58 0.79 3.72
N ILE A 49 -4.61 0.99 2.84
CA ILE A 49 -3.30 1.55 3.18
C ILE A 49 -3.00 2.70 2.20
N PRO A 50 -2.93 3.96 2.67
CA PRO A 50 -3.15 4.40 4.05
C PRO A 50 -4.62 4.30 4.50
N PRO A 51 -4.89 4.14 5.80
CA PRO A 51 -6.26 4.00 6.31
C PRO A 51 -7.07 5.31 6.36
N PHE A 52 -6.47 6.43 5.97
CA PHE A 52 -7.09 7.75 5.91
C PHE A 52 -6.41 8.63 4.85
N THR A 53 -7.12 9.68 4.43
CA THR A 53 -6.55 10.73 3.57
C THR A 53 -5.47 11.46 4.32
N ARG A 54 -4.26 11.49 3.76
CA ARG A 54 -3.09 12.13 4.34
C ARG A 54 -2.44 13.10 3.38
N SER A 55 -1.73 14.09 3.90
CA SER A 55 -0.85 14.90 3.06
C SER A 55 0.36 14.12 2.58
N VAL A 56 0.77 14.38 1.34
CA VAL A 56 2.00 13.86 0.73
C VAL A 56 3.16 14.84 0.81
N VAL A 57 2.91 16.08 1.25
CA VAL A 57 3.88 17.18 1.39
C VAL A 57 3.60 18.00 2.64
N ASP A 58 4.55 18.85 3.02
CA ASP A 58 4.31 19.92 3.98
C ASP A 58 3.69 21.13 3.26
N GLY A 59 2.66 21.73 3.82
CA GLY A 59 1.97 22.86 3.20
C GLY A 59 0.68 23.26 3.91
N TYR A 60 -0.35 23.58 3.12
CA TYR A 60 -1.65 24.02 3.64
C TYR A 60 -2.80 23.21 3.04
N ALA A 61 -3.64 22.65 3.90
CA ALA A 61 -4.92 22.10 3.53
C ALA A 61 -5.92 23.23 3.23
N VAL A 62 -6.43 23.25 2.01
CA VAL A 62 -7.41 24.23 1.52
C VAL A 62 -8.58 23.51 0.86
N LYS A 63 -9.71 24.18 0.68
CA LYS A 63 -10.70 23.73 -0.29
C LYS A 63 -10.24 24.16 -1.68
N ALA A 64 -10.11 23.23 -2.61
CA ALA A 64 -9.64 23.53 -3.97
C ALA A 64 -10.47 24.63 -4.66
N ILE A 65 -11.79 24.67 -4.45
CA ILE A 65 -12.67 25.68 -5.03
C ILE A 65 -12.33 27.11 -4.59
N ASP A 66 -11.76 27.29 -3.39
CA ASP A 66 -11.42 28.61 -2.87
C ASP A 66 -10.22 29.22 -3.61
N THR A 67 -9.47 28.43 -4.41
CA THR A 67 -8.31 28.91 -5.17
C THR A 67 -8.56 29.02 -6.68
N PHE A 68 -9.79 28.77 -7.17
CA PHE A 68 -10.06 28.72 -8.61
C PHE A 68 -9.92 30.08 -9.33
N SER A 69 -10.14 31.19 -8.62
CA SER A 69 -9.94 32.54 -9.16
C SER A 69 -8.52 33.09 -8.97
N ALA A 70 -7.62 32.32 -8.34
CA ALA A 70 -6.27 32.78 -8.09
C ALA A 70 -5.46 32.87 -9.39
N SER A 71 -4.74 33.97 -9.58
CA SER A 71 -3.74 34.15 -10.63
C SER A 71 -2.48 34.82 -10.09
N GLU A 72 -1.41 34.88 -10.87
CA GLU A 72 -0.16 35.53 -10.46
C GLU A 72 -0.35 37.01 -10.10
N ASN A 73 -1.25 37.71 -10.81
CA ASN A 73 -1.54 39.12 -10.58
C ASN A 73 -2.67 39.36 -9.57
N GLU A 74 -3.49 38.33 -9.33
CA GLU A 74 -4.66 38.39 -8.43
C GLU A 74 -4.66 37.16 -7.49
N PRO A 75 -3.81 37.17 -6.45
CA PRO A 75 -3.74 36.06 -5.50
C PRO A 75 -4.97 36.03 -4.59
N VAL A 76 -5.42 34.83 -4.23
CA VAL A 76 -6.45 34.65 -3.20
C VAL A 76 -5.80 34.59 -1.82
N SER A 77 -6.34 35.36 -0.88
CA SER A 77 -5.95 35.29 0.53
C SER A 77 -6.90 34.37 1.30
N LEU A 78 -6.34 33.44 2.07
CA LEU A 78 -7.10 32.50 2.92
C LEU A 78 -6.77 32.75 4.40
N LEU A 79 -7.77 32.63 5.26
CA LEU A 79 -7.61 32.77 6.70
C LEU A 79 -6.97 31.54 7.31
N PHE A 80 -5.87 31.72 8.03
CA PHE A 80 -5.25 30.63 8.78
C PHE A 80 -6.16 30.17 9.93
N CYS A 81 -6.45 28.87 10.00
CA CYS A 81 -7.35 28.29 11.00
C CYS A 81 -6.70 27.24 11.92
N GLY A 82 -5.40 27.01 11.79
CA GLY A 82 -4.59 26.18 12.69
C GLY A 82 -3.75 25.14 11.96
N CYS A 83 -3.29 24.12 12.69
CA CYS A 83 -2.34 23.12 12.19
C CYS A 83 -2.90 21.69 12.36
N VAL A 84 -2.52 20.79 11.46
CA VAL A 84 -2.77 19.34 11.54
C VAL A 84 -1.42 18.63 11.59
N ALA A 85 -1.16 17.96 12.72
CA ALA A 85 0.09 17.24 12.97
C ALA A 85 -0.09 15.73 12.74
N ILE A 86 1.02 15.04 12.49
CA ILE A 86 1.02 13.59 12.28
C ILE A 86 0.55 12.85 13.54
N GLY A 87 -0.27 11.81 13.34
CA GLY A 87 -0.72 10.91 14.40
C GLY A 87 -1.90 11.40 15.24
N ASP A 88 -2.27 12.68 15.14
CA ASP A 88 -3.43 13.26 15.82
C ASP A 88 -4.63 13.35 14.88
N ALA A 89 -5.84 13.13 15.41
CA ALA A 89 -7.06 13.48 14.68
C ALA A 89 -7.12 15.01 14.49
N PRO A 90 -7.56 15.52 13.32
CA PRO A 90 -7.65 16.95 13.07
C PRO A 90 -8.54 17.64 14.11
N LYS A 91 -8.01 18.67 14.77
CA LYS A 91 -8.73 19.52 15.73
C LYS A 91 -9.31 20.79 15.09
N VAL A 92 -9.05 20.97 13.80
CA VAL A 92 -9.44 22.14 13.01
C VAL A 92 -10.27 21.70 11.81
N VAL A 93 -11.16 22.57 11.35
CA VAL A 93 -11.99 22.34 10.16
C VAL A 93 -11.74 23.46 9.17
N VAL A 94 -11.27 23.11 7.98
CA VAL A 94 -11.08 24.05 6.86
C VAL A 94 -12.45 24.47 6.32
N LYS A 95 -12.90 25.66 6.71
CA LYS A 95 -14.09 26.33 6.17
C LYS A 95 -13.75 27.05 4.86
N THR A 96 -14.77 27.47 4.14
CA THR A 96 -14.61 28.28 2.92
C THR A 96 -13.85 29.57 3.25
N GLY A 97 -12.82 29.88 2.45
CA GLY A 97 -11.92 31.02 2.64
C GLY A 97 -10.88 30.83 3.74
N SER A 98 -10.61 29.59 4.17
CA SER A 98 -9.61 29.29 5.22
C SER A 98 -8.62 28.20 4.80
N ALA A 99 -7.51 28.13 5.52
CA ALA A 99 -6.45 27.16 5.31
C ALA A 99 -5.90 26.68 6.66
N ALA A 100 -5.56 25.40 6.75
CA ALA A 100 -4.84 24.83 7.90
C ALA A 100 -3.44 24.39 7.44
N GLU A 101 -2.40 24.70 8.21
CA GLU A 101 -1.08 24.13 7.98
C GLU A 101 -1.14 22.61 8.20
N ILE A 102 -0.51 21.85 7.32
CA ILE A 102 -0.50 20.38 7.37
C ILE A 102 0.89 19.87 6.99
N VAL A 103 1.35 18.85 7.72
CA VAL A 103 2.65 18.20 7.47
C VAL A 103 2.49 16.87 6.76
N THR A 104 3.57 16.38 6.17
CA THR A 104 3.62 15.12 5.43
C THR A 104 3.15 13.97 6.31
N GLY A 105 2.06 13.32 5.89
CA GLY A 105 1.47 12.18 6.57
C GLY A 105 0.49 12.47 7.69
N ALA A 106 0.24 13.74 7.99
CA ALA A 106 -0.92 14.17 8.75
C ALA A 106 -2.21 14.07 7.94
#